data_AF-A0A7K4S2L9-F1
#
_entry.id   AF-A0A7K4S2L9-F1
#
_cell.length_a   1.000
_cell.length_b   1.000
_cell.length_c   1.000
_cell.angle_alpha   90.00
_cell.angle_beta   90.00
_cell.angle_gamma   90.00
#
_symmetry.space_group_name_H-M   'P 1'
#
loop_
_entity.id
_entity.type
_entity.pdbx_description
1 polymer ?
#
loop_
_entity_poly.entity_id
_entity_poly.type
_entity_poly.pdbx_seq_one_letter_code
_entity_poly.pdbx_strand_id
1 'polypeptide(L)'
;SLKSYENTQNTADTNICKRTKSIYTPLELQFMEMKKQYKDAVLCVECGYKYRFFGEDAEIAAKELNIYCHQDHNFMTASIPSHRLFVHVRRLVAKGYKVGVIKQMETAALKAAGENKSSVFSRKLTALYTKSTLIGEDILFQEISFHSLIFGLDDSVDVEEVTADVPDNYLLCICENAENFKDRKKGDALIGIMAIQPTTGEVIFDSFWDSASRLQLESRVLRLQPVEILLPSSLSAQSEKLIKSITSM
;
A
#
# COMPACT_ATOMS: atom_id res chain seq x y z
N SER A 1 53.68 9.83 61.79
CA SER A 1 54.13 8.71 60.93
C SER A 1 52.89 7.98 60.45
N LEU A 2 52.68 7.94 59.13
CA LEU A 2 51.83 7.02 58.34
C LEU A 2 51.32 7.78 57.11
N LYS A 3 51.95 7.48 55.96
CA LYS A 3 51.53 7.86 54.61
C LYS A 3 50.39 6.93 54.18
N SER A 4 49.35 7.47 53.56
CA SER A 4 48.45 6.71 52.69
C SER A 4 48.35 7.44 51.36
N TYR A 5 48.70 6.68 50.32
CA TYR A 5 48.65 7.02 48.91
C TYR A 5 47.21 7.22 48.45
N GLU A 6 46.96 8.20 47.57
CA GLU A 6 46.00 8.03 46.48
C GLU A 6 46.32 8.99 45.32
N ASN A 7 46.19 8.42 44.11
CA ASN A 7 46.74 8.86 42.83
C ASN A 7 46.14 10.15 42.29
N THR A 8 47.00 11.09 41.93
CA THR A 8 46.68 12.28 41.14
C THR A 8 46.56 11.92 39.66
N GLN A 9 45.51 12.48 39.06
CA GLN A 9 45.10 12.41 37.66
C GLN A 9 46.23 12.69 36.67
N ASN A 10 46.42 11.78 35.69
CA ASN A 10 47.15 12.07 34.46
C ASN A 10 46.18 12.17 33.29
N THR A 11 46.32 13.30 32.61
CA THR A 11 45.72 13.71 31.36
C THR A 11 46.05 12.75 30.22
N ALA A 12 45.05 12.44 29.40
CA ALA A 12 45.26 12.02 28.02
C ALA A 12 44.05 12.45 27.19
N ASP A 13 44.23 13.58 26.51
CA ASP A 13 43.36 14.06 25.46
C ASP A 13 43.07 12.94 24.46
N THR A 14 41.80 12.58 24.32
CA THR A 14 41.32 11.87 23.14
C THR A 14 40.05 12.57 22.67
N ASN A 15 40.21 13.31 21.58
CA ASN A 15 39.12 13.89 20.80
C ASN A 15 38.18 12.78 20.32
N ILE A 16 37.14 12.48 21.11
CA ILE A 16 36.04 11.61 20.69
C ILE A 16 35.16 12.45 19.76
N CYS A 17 35.41 12.28 18.46
CA CYS A 17 34.54 12.74 17.40
C CYS A 17 33.17 12.07 17.58
N LYS A 18 32.21 12.78 18.20
CA LYS A 18 30.81 12.34 18.35
C LYS A 18 30.13 12.35 16.97
N ARG A 19 30.42 11.33 16.18
CA ARG A 19 29.60 10.96 15.02
C ARG A 19 28.80 9.76 15.48
N THR A 20 27.58 9.98 15.95
CA THR A 20 26.59 8.93 16.19
C THR A 20 26.38 8.22 14.85
N LYS A 21 27.15 7.16 14.59
CA LYS A 21 26.96 6.30 13.42
C LYS A 21 25.67 5.55 13.68
N SER A 22 24.56 6.04 13.11
CA SER A 22 23.39 5.20 12.92
C SER A 22 23.85 3.92 12.21
N ILE A 23 23.52 2.76 12.78
CA ILE A 23 23.80 1.44 12.16
C ILE A 23 23.13 1.37 10.78
N TYR A 24 22.06 2.14 10.60
CA TYR A 24 21.29 2.24 9.37
C TYR A 24 21.79 3.34 8.44
N THR A 25 21.73 3.06 7.15
CA THR A 25 21.99 4.04 6.09
C THR A 25 20.88 5.10 6.09
N PRO A 26 21.15 6.31 5.57
CA PRO A 26 20.12 7.36 5.51
C PRO A 26 18.88 6.95 4.68
N LEU A 27 19.04 6.07 3.68
CA LEU A 27 17.94 5.51 2.91
C LEU A 27 17.10 4.53 3.75
N GLU A 28 17.75 3.66 4.51
CA GLU A 28 17.09 2.72 5.41
C GLU A 28 16.28 3.45 6.50
N LEU A 29 16.82 4.53 7.06
CA LEU A 29 16.10 5.37 8.04
C LEU A 29 14.83 5.99 7.42
N GLN A 30 14.95 6.53 6.20
CA GLN A 30 13.80 7.09 5.48
C GLN A 30 12.74 6.02 5.19
N PHE A 31 13.17 4.83 4.78
CA PHE A 31 12.27 3.68 4.57
C PHE A 31 11.54 3.29 5.86
N MET A 32 12.25 3.16 6.99
CA MET A 32 11.64 2.81 8.27
C MET A 32 10.58 3.82 8.70
N GLU A 33 10.84 5.11 8.50
CA GLU A 33 9.88 6.17 8.81
C GLU A 33 8.59 6.03 7.98
N MET A 34 8.73 5.80 6.67
CA MET A 34 7.59 5.57 5.78
C MET A 34 6.85 4.27 6.10
N LYS A 35 7.58 3.18 6.38
CA LYS A 35 7.00 1.88 6.74
C LYS A 35 6.24 1.94 8.07
N LYS A 36 6.64 2.81 9.00
CA LYS A 36 5.90 3.03 10.26
C LYS A 36 4.51 3.62 10.02
N GLN A 37 4.36 4.45 8.99
CA GLN A 37 3.08 5.06 8.60
C GLN A 37 2.21 4.08 7.80
N TYR A 38 2.82 3.28 6.93
CA TYR A 38 2.13 2.33 6.02
C TYR A 38 2.59 0.89 6.27
N LYS A 39 2.24 0.35 7.43
CA LYS A 39 2.72 -0.99 7.86
C LYS A 39 2.08 -2.13 7.06
N ASP A 40 0.85 -1.92 6.61
CA ASP A 40 0.02 -2.86 5.87
C ASP A 40 0.28 -2.86 4.36
N ALA A 41 1.06 -1.90 3.85
CA ALA A 41 1.40 -1.79 2.44
C ALA A 41 2.81 -2.32 2.14
N VAL A 42 2.94 -3.02 1.01
CA VAL A 42 4.23 -3.37 0.40
C VAL A 42 4.78 -2.13 -0.29
N LEU A 43 5.96 -1.66 0.13
CA LEU A 43 6.50 -0.39 -0.33
C LEU A 43 7.53 -0.56 -1.46
N CYS A 44 7.23 0.01 -2.63
CA CYS A 44 8.14 0.17 -3.76
C CYS A 44 8.90 1.50 -3.63
N VAL A 45 10.17 1.47 -3.25
CA VAL A 45 10.97 2.69 -3.06
C VAL A 45 11.83 3.00 -4.28
N GLU A 46 11.60 4.15 -4.90
CA GLU A 46 12.39 4.61 -6.04
C GLU A 46 13.85 4.91 -5.64
N CYS A 47 14.76 4.24 -6.33
CA CYS A 47 16.20 4.33 -6.15
C CYS A 47 16.88 4.50 -7.51
N GLY A 48 16.78 5.71 -8.08
CA GLY A 48 17.30 5.99 -9.42
C GLY A 48 16.49 5.26 -10.49
N TYR A 49 17.12 4.42 -11.31
CA TYR A 49 16.47 3.70 -12.42
C TYR A 49 15.69 2.43 -12.00
N LYS A 50 15.60 2.14 -10.71
CA LYS A 50 14.97 0.92 -10.19
C LYS A 50 14.17 1.18 -8.92
N TYR A 51 13.16 0.34 -8.68
CA TYR A 51 12.46 0.27 -7.40
C TYR A 51 13.09 -0.82 -6.54
N ARG A 52 13.25 -0.53 -5.26
CA ARG A 52 13.76 -1.46 -4.25
C ARG A 52 12.68 -1.75 -3.21
N PHE A 53 12.64 -3.00 -2.78
CA PHE A 53 11.88 -3.49 -1.63
C PHE A 53 12.84 -3.78 -0.49
N PHE A 54 12.38 -3.67 0.75
CA PHE A 54 13.22 -3.86 1.94
C PHE A 54 12.53 -4.74 2.99
N GLY A 55 13.31 -5.61 3.64
CA GLY A 55 12.86 -6.50 4.70
C GLY A 55 11.78 -7.48 4.23
N GLU A 56 10.70 -7.57 4.98
CA GLU A 56 9.55 -8.45 4.69
C GLU A 56 8.93 -8.15 3.31
N ASP A 57 8.88 -6.88 2.91
CA ASP A 57 8.37 -6.49 1.59
C ASP A 57 9.21 -7.10 0.46
N ALA A 58 10.51 -7.26 0.68
CA ALA A 58 11.41 -7.89 -0.29
C ALA A 58 11.18 -9.40 -0.38
N GLU A 59 10.89 -10.06 0.73
CA GLU A 59 10.58 -11.49 0.75
C GLU A 59 9.23 -11.79 0.08
N ILE A 60 8.21 -10.96 0.35
CA ILE A 60 6.92 -11.02 -0.35
C ILE A 60 7.12 -10.82 -1.86
N ALA A 61 7.85 -9.77 -2.25
CA ALA A 61 8.13 -9.49 -3.65
C ALA A 61 8.90 -10.64 -4.31
N ALA A 62 9.88 -11.24 -3.62
CA ALA A 62 10.65 -12.38 -4.12
C ALA A 62 9.76 -13.57 -4.44
N LYS A 63 8.88 -13.94 -3.50
CA LYS A 63 7.98 -15.07 -3.62
C LYS A 63 6.92 -14.87 -4.70
N GLU A 64 6.28 -13.70 -4.74
CA GLU A 64 5.15 -13.47 -5.65
C GLU A 64 5.58 -13.05 -7.06
N LEU A 65 6.73 -12.37 -7.18
CA LEU A 65 7.24 -11.89 -8.47
C LEU A 65 8.29 -12.83 -9.09
N ASN A 66 8.73 -13.86 -8.36
CA ASN A 66 9.84 -14.75 -8.74
C ASN A 66 11.13 -13.98 -9.01
N ILE A 67 11.46 -13.04 -8.12
CA ILE A 67 12.69 -12.24 -8.20
C ILE A 67 13.67 -12.64 -7.10
N TYR A 68 14.96 -12.45 -7.35
CA TYR A 68 15.98 -12.78 -6.37
C TYR A 68 15.99 -11.78 -5.22
N CYS A 69 16.05 -12.31 -3.99
CA CYS A 69 16.16 -11.53 -2.77
C CYS A 69 17.45 -11.91 -2.05
N HIS A 70 18.19 -10.90 -1.61
CA HIS A 70 19.46 -11.07 -0.92
C HIS A 70 19.57 -10.09 0.23
N GLN A 71 20.39 -10.43 1.21
CA GLN A 71 20.69 -9.53 2.31
C GLN A 71 21.63 -8.42 1.81
N ASP A 72 21.18 -7.18 1.93
CA ASP A 72 21.97 -5.98 1.67
C ASP A 72 21.95 -5.10 2.93
N HIS A 73 23.13 -4.89 3.53
CA HIS A 73 23.28 -4.23 4.82
C HIS A 73 22.40 -4.87 5.92
N ASN A 74 21.39 -4.15 6.40
CA ASN A 74 20.55 -4.57 7.52
C ASN A 74 19.24 -5.23 7.08
N PHE A 75 18.93 -5.26 5.77
CA PHE A 75 17.64 -5.72 5.26
C PHE A 75 17.77 -6.69 4.09
N MET A 76 16.83 -7.63 4.00
CA MET A 76 16.57 -8.35 2.75
C MET A 76 16.13 -7.34 1.68
N THR A 77 16.70 -7.42 0.50
CA THR A 77 16.39 -6.53 -0.62
C THR A 77 16.12 -7.31 -1.90
N ALA A 78 15.05 -6.90 -2.58
CA ALA A 78 14.77 -7.23 -3.96
C ALA A 78 14.63 -5.94 -4.79
N SER A 79 14.84 -6.02 -6.10
CA SER A 79 14.72 -4.85 -6.97
C SER A 79 14.12 -5.17 -8.33
N ILE A 80 13.39 -4.21 -8.87
CA ILE A 80 12.77 -4.26 -10.20
C ILE A 80 13.12 -2.97 -10.97
N PRO A 81 13.27 -3.03 -12.30
CA PRO A 81 13.55 -1.83 -13.09
C PRO A 81 12.33 -0.91 -13.13
N SER A 82 12.55 0.41 -13.21
CA SER A 82 11.47 1.42 -13.15
C SER A 82 10.40 1.22 -14.23
N HIS A 83 10.82 0.93 -15.46
CA HIS A 83 9.93 0.65 -16.58
C HIS A 83 9.13 -0.65 -16.45
N ARG A 84 9.35 -1.49 -15.44
CA ARG A 84 8.50 -2.69 -15.17
C ARG A 84 7.71 -2.57 -13.89
N LEU A 85 7.71 -1.40 -13.24
CA LEU A 85 6.98 -1.17 -12.00
C LEU A 85 5.53 -1.67 -12.13
N PHE A 86 4.84 -1.24 -13.18
CA PHE A 86 3.44 -1.57 -13.40
C PHE A 86 3.15 -3.07 -13.40
N VAL A 87 3.91 -3.85 -14.19
CA VAL A 87 3.73 -5.31 -14.30
C VAL A 87 3.83 -5.98 -12.94
N HIS A 88 4.77 -5.53 -12.11
CA HIS A 88 4.98 -6.09 -10.78
C HIS A 88 3.94 -5.60 -9.76
N VAL A 89 3.53 -4.33 -9.81
CA VAL A 89 2.45 -3.78 -8.97
C VAL A 89 1.15 -4.53 -9.24
N ARG A 90 0.75 -4.71 -10.50
CA ARG A 90 -0.47 -5.44 -10.87
C ARG A 90 -0.46 -6.89 -10.35
N ARG A 91 0.70 -7.57 -10.43
CA ARG A 91 0.86 -8.93 -9.88
C ARG A 91 0.69 -8.97 -8.36
N LEU A 92 1.28 -8.02 -7.63
CA LEU A 92 1.13 -7.94 -6.17
C LEU A 92 -0.30 -7.60 -5.76
N VAL A 93 -0.94 -6.65 -6.44
CA VAL A 93 -2.34 -6.26 -6.18
C VAL A 93 -3.31 -7.40 -6.48
N ALA A 94 -3.09 -8.15 -7.57
CA ALA A 94 -3.90 -9.33 -7.90
C ALA A 94 -3.84 -10.40 -6.80
N LYS A 95 -2.69 -10.53 -6.12
CA LYS A 95 -2.52 -11.41 -4.95
C LYS A 95 -3.16 -10.86 -3.67
N GLY A 96 -3.69 -9.65 -3.69
CA GLY A 96 -4.39 -9.02 -2.57
C GLY A 96 -3.49 -8.16 -1.67
N TYR A 97 -2.26 -7.88 -2.07
CA TYR A 97 -1.40 -6.95 -1.33
C TYR A 97 -1.79 -5.50 -1.64
N LYS A 98 -1.80 -4.65 -0.61
CA LYS A 98 -1.79 -3.20 -0.75
C LYS A 98 -0.38 -2.76 -1.13
N VAL A 99 -0.22 -2.00 -2.22
CA VAL A 99 1.10 -1.63 -2.74
C VAL A 99 1.25 -0.11 -2.75
N GLY A 100 2.28 0.39 -2.07
CA GLY A 100 2.62 1.81 -2.05
C GLY A 100 3.81 2.13 -2.96
N VAL A 101 3.68 3.13 -3.83
CA VAL A 101 4.77 3.60 -4.70
C VAL A 101 5.34 4.91 -4.16
N ILE A 102 6.61 4.86 -3.79
CA ILE A 102 7.35 5.98 -3.22
C ILE A 102 8.31 6.51 -4.29
N LYS A 103 8.10 7.75 -4.73
CA LYS A 103 8.94 8.41 -5.73
C LYS A 103 9.85 9.47 -5.09
N GLN A 104 10.91 9.83 -5.79
CA GLN A 104 11.78 10.94 -5.46
C GLN A 104 11.08 12.27 -5.81
N MET A 105 11.01 13.19 -4.85
CA MET A 105 10.35 14.49 -5.05
C MET A 105 11.24 15.52 -5.72
N GLU A 106 12.55 15.27 -5.75
CA GLU A 106 13.57 16.19 -6.25
C GLU A 106 14.31 15.55 -7.43
N THR A 107 14.58 16.34 -8.46
CA THR A 107 15.47 15.91 -9.55
C THR A 107 16.93 16.13 -9.16
N ALA A 108 17.84 15.37 -9.78
CA ALA A 108 19.28 15.51 -9.54
C ALA A 108 19.79 16.94 -9.81
N ALA A 109 19.23 17.61 -10.81
CA ALA A 109 19.59 18.99 -11.15
C ALA A 109 19.15 19.99 -10.07
N LEU A 110 17.89 19.91 -9.60
CA LEU A 110 17.37 20.78 -8.56
C LEU A 110 18.12 20.58 -7.23
N LYS A 111 18.48 19.34 -6.93
CA LYS A 111 19.22 19.02 -5.72
C LYS A 111 20.68 19.48 -5.76
N ALA A 112 21.33 19.38 -6.92
CA ALA A 112 22.69 19.90 -7.10
C ALA A 112 22.76 21.43 -6.93
N ALA A 113 21.67 22.13 -7.28
CA ALA A 113 21.53 23.58 -7.11
C ALA A 113 21.03 24.00 -5.70
N GLY A 114 20.43 23.08 -4.93
CA GLY A 114 19.84 23.37 -3.63
C GLY A 114 20.82 23.29 -2.44
N GLU A 115 20.38 23.80 -1.30
CA GLU A 115 21.14 23.79 -0.04
C GLU A 115 21.42 22.36 0.48
N ASN A 116 20.58 21.40 0.08
CA ASN A 116 20.62 19.99 0.47
C ASN A 116 21.42 19.07 -0.47
N LYS A 117 22.39 19.62 -1.22
CA LYS A 117 23.22 18.85 -2.19
C LYS A 117 23.88 17.59 -1.63
N SER A 118 24.25 17.60 -0.34
CA SER A 118 24.96 16.49 0.32
C SER A 118 24.05 15.49 1.02
N SER A 119 22.73 15.74 1.11
CA SER A 119 21.78 14.85 1.79
C SER A 119 21.24 13.78 0.84
N VAL A 120 20.40 12.85 1.33
CA VAL A 120 19.68 11.89 0.47
C VAL A 120 18.46 12.53 -0.17
N PHE A 121 18.03 12.02 -1.34
CA PHE A 121 16.86 12.55 -2.04
C PHE A 121 15.61 12.43 -1.16
N SER A 122 14.82 13.49 -1.08
CA SER A 122 13.53 13.44 -0.41
C SER A 122 12.57 12.54 -1.21
N ARG A 123 11.82 11.70 -0.50
CA ARG A 123 10.91 10.72 -1.06
C ARG A 123 9.59 10.79 -0.33
N LYS A 124 8.50 10.59 -1.05
CA LYS A 124 7.14 10.55 -0.50
C LYS A 124 6.34 9.45 -1.19
N LEU A 125 5.36 8.93 -0.47
CA LEU A 125 4.33 8.08 -1.07
C LEU A 125 3.57 8.92 -2.09
N THR A 126 3.56 8.46 -3.34
CA THR A 126 2.88 9.15 -4.45
C THR A 126 1.57 8.48 -4.82
N ALA A 127 1.53 7.15 -4.73
CA ALA A 127 0.33 6.37 -5.03
C ALA A 127 0.24 5.16 -4.11
N LEU A 128 -0.99 4.74 -3.86
CA LEU A 128 -1.34 3.53 -3.13
C LEU A 128 -2.34 2.74 -3.97
N TYR A 129 -2.02 1.48 -4.25
CA TYR A 129 -2.82 0.62 -5.09
C TYR A 129 -3.38 -0.55 -4.28
N THR A 130 -4.67 -0.76 -4.41
CA THR A 130 -5.41 -1.92 -3.93
C THR A 130 -6.19 -2.55 -5.09
N LYS A 131 -6.90 -3.66 -4.85
CA LYS A 131 -7.68 -4.35 -5.89
C LYS A 131 -8.72 -3.43 -6.53
N SER A 132 -9.36 -2.56 -5.76
CA SER A 132 -10.37 -1.63 -6.28
C SER A 132 -9.79 -0.33 -6.84
N THR A 133 -8.58 0.07 -6.44
CA THR A 133 -7.99 1.39 -6.73
C THR A 133 -6.81 1.35 -7.69
N LEU A 134 -6.76 0.34 -8.57
CA LEU A 134 -5.70 0.21 -9.56
C LEU A 134 -5.89 1.21 -10.73
N ILE A 135 -5.78 2.50 -10.41
CA ILE A 135 -6.00 3.62 -11.32
C ILE A 135 -4.78 4.54 -11.26
N GLY A 136 -4.26 4.92 -12.42
CA GLY A 136 -3.21 5.92 -12.51
C GLY A 136 -2.58 5.99 -13.89
N GLU A 137 -2.13 7.19 -14.30
CA GLU A 137 -1.47 7.40 -15.59
C GLU A 137 -0.25 6.49 -15.76
N ASP A 138 0.57 6.31 -14.71
CA ASP A 138 1.73 5.39 -14.70
C ASP A 138 1.35 3.93 -15.03
N ILE A 139 0.09 3.55 -14.77
CA ILE A 139 -0.47 2.22 -15.01
C ILE A 139 -1.07 2.15 -16.41
N LEU A 140 -1.94 3.11 -16.74
CA LEU A 140 -2.67 3.21 -18.01
C LEU A 140 -1.72 3.38 -19.21
N PHE A 141 -0.72 4.27 -19.13
CA PHE A 141 0.22 4.50 -20.24
C PHE A 141 1.01 3.24 -20.60
N GLN A 142 1.35 2.45 -19.59
CA GLN A 142 2.13 1.24 -19.78
C GLN A 142 1.27 0.07 -20.28
N GLU A 143 0.01 -0.04 -19.88
CA GLU A 143 -0.94 -0.97 -20.49
C GLU A 143 -1.12 -0.69 -21.99
N ILE A 144 -1.33 0.58 -22.35
CA ILE A 144 -1.48 1.01 -23.75
C ILE A 144 -0.22 0.69 -24.56
N SER A 145 0.96 1.03 -24.02
CA SER A 145 2.24 0.76 -24.69
C SER A 145 2.51 -0.74 -24.86
N PHE A 146 2.15 -1.57 -23.88
CA PHE A 146 2.35 -3.02 -23.93
C PHE A 146 1.36 -3.70 -24.88
N HIS A 147 0.11 -3.22 -24.91
CA HIS A 147 -0.92 -3.69 -25.83
C HIS A 147 -0.57 -3.33 -27.28
N SER A 148 -0.14 -2.09 -27.55
CA SER A 148 0.33 -1.66 -28.87
C SER A 148 1.54 -2.48 -29.34
N LEU A 149 2.48 -2.81 -28.44
CA LEU A 149 3.65 -3.64 -28.76
C LEU A 149 3.30 -5.10 -29.06
N ILE A 150 2.32 -5.69 -28.36
CA ILE A 150 1.92 -7.10 -28.56
C ILE A 150 1.03 -7.28 -29.78
N PHE A 151 0.10 -6.34 -30.01
CA PHE A 151 -0.90 -6.49 -31.06
C PHE A 151 -0.52 -5.78 -32.36
N GLY A 152 0.58 -5.01 -32.39
CA GLY A 152 1.08 -4.37 -33.61
C GLY A 152 0.05 -3.44 -34.26
N LEU A 153 -0.80 -2.82 -33.43
CA LEU A 153 -1.89 -1.95 -33.88
C LEU A 153 -1.38 -0.52 -34.02
N ASP A 154 -1.72 0.10 -35.15
CA ASP A 154 -1.46 1.49 -35.50
C ASP A 154 -2.04 2.44 -34.43
N ASP A 155 -1.45 3.62 -34.26
CA ASP A 155 -1.60 4.61 -33.16
C ASP A 155 -3.02 5.19 -32.89
N SER A 156 -4.10 4.52 -33.32
CA SER A 156 -5.48 4.99 -33.24
C SER A 156 -6.41 4.08 -32.44
N VAL A 157 -5.99 3.56 -31.27
CA VAL A 157 -6.90 2.82 -30.39
C VAL A 157 -7.49 3.77 -29.37
N ASP A 158 -8.81 3.96 -29.43
CA ASP A 158 -9.58 4.69 -28.43
C ASP A 158 -9.43 4.01 -27.05
N VAL A 159 -9.18 4.84 -26.02
CA VAL A 159 -8.95 4.42 -24.62
C VAL A 159 -10.08 3.54 -24.08
N GLU A 160 -11.26 3.57 -24.70
CA GLU A 160 -12.44 2.79 -24.31
C GLU A 160 -12.27 1.27 -24.48
N GLU A 161 -11.53 0.78 -25.49
CA GLU A 161 -11.54 -0.66 -25.81
C GLU A 161 -10.69 -1.51 -24.85
N VAL A 162 -9.69 -0.92 -24.19
CA VAL A 162 -8.85 -1.59 -23.17
C VAL A 162 -9.60 -1.74 -21.83
N THR A 163 -10.64 -0.95 -21.60
CA THR A 163 -11.45 -1.01 -20.36
C THR A 163 -12.54 -2.09 -20.38
N ALA A 164 -12.80 -2.70 -21.54
CA ALA A 164 -13.96 -3.57 -21.76
C ALA A 164 -13.92 -4.90 -20.96
N ASP A 165 -12.75 -5.31 -20.46
CA ASP A 165 -12.56 -6.57 -19.71
C ASP A 165 -12.21 -6.37 -18.23
N VAL A 166 -12.39 -5.16 -17.67
CA VAL A 166 -12.24 -4.98 -16.23
C VAL A 166 -13.54 -5.42 -15.55
N PRO A 167 -13.59 -6.59 -14.87
CA PRO A 167 -14.77 -6.98 -14.12
C PRO A 167 -15.10 -5.92 -13.08
N ASP A 168 -16.39 -5.77 -12.77
CA ASP A 168 -16.92 -4.83 -11.79
C ASP A 168 -16.03 -4.74 -10.53
N ASN A 169 -15.20 -3.70 -10.44
CA ASN A 169 -14.19 -3.55 -9.38
C ASN A 169 -14.72 -2.69 -8.23
N TYR A 170 -15.94 -2.99 -7.78
CA TYR A 170 -16.59 -2.23 -6.72
C TYR A 170 -15.81 -2.30 -5.41
N LEU A 171 -15.58 -1.12 -4.83
CA LEU A 171 -15.24 -0.92 -3.43
C LEU A 171 -16.53 -0.72 -2.64
N LEU A 172 -16.87 -1.67 -1.78
CA LEU A 172 -18.09 -1.63 -0.97
C LEU A 172 -17.79 -1.17 0.46
N CYS A 173 -18.34 -0.05 0.89
CA CYS A 173 -18.40 0.35 2.29
C CYS A 173 -19.70 -0.14 2.93
N ILE A 174 -19.61 -0.75 4.10
CA ILE A 174 -20.76 -1.21 4.89
C ILE A 174 -20.74 -0.49 6.24
N CYS A 175 -21.82 0.19 6.58
CA CYS A 175 -22.03 0.80 7.88
C CYS A 175 -23.30 0.23 8.51
N GLU A 176 -23.28 -0.03 9.81
CA GLU A 176 -24.46 -0.47 10.55
C GLU A 176 -24.68 0.41 11.77
N ASN A 177 -25.94 0.66 12.06
CA ASN A 177 -26.37 1.33 13.28
C ASN A 177 -27.29 0.39 14.06
N ALA A 178 -26.81 -0.04 15.23
CA ALA A 178 -27.53 -0.92 16.14
C ALA A 178 -28.17 -0.16 17.33
N GLU A 179 -27.91 1.14 17.49
CA GLU A 179 -28.21 1.86 18.74
C GLU A 179 -29.61 2.47 18.84
N ASN A 180 -30.40 2.46 17.78
CA ASN A 180 -31.72 3.08 17.82
C ASN A 180 -32.82 2.05 17.54
N PHE A 181 -33.61 1.74 18.57
CA PHE A 181 -35.08 1.86 18.59
C PHE A 181 -35.73 0.86 19.58
N LYS A 182 -36.58 1.40 20.47
CA LYS A 182 -37.27 0.68 21.57
C LYS A 182 -38.30 -0.38 21.14
N ASP A 183 -38.54 -0.55 19.83
CA ASP A 183 -39.69 -1.30 19.30
C ASP A 183 -39.32 -2.46 18.34
N ARG A 184 -38.04 -2.87 18.26
CA ARG A 184 -37.61 -3.95 17.32
C ARG A 184 -36.97 -5.14 18.01
N LYS A 185 -37.05 -6.30 17.35
CA LYS A 185 -36.57 -7.59 17.87
C LYS A 185 -35.05 -7.55 18.04
N LYS A 186 -34.55 -8.22 19.07
CA LYS A 186 -33.12 -8.36 19.35
C LYS A 186 -32.40 -8.93 18.11
N GLY A 187 -31.54 -8.14 17.48
CA GLY A 187 -30.76 -8.54 16.29
C GLY A 187 -31.09 -7.81 14.99
N ASP A 188 -32.16 -7.02 14.95
CA ASP A 188 -32.44 -6.12 13.83
C ASP A 188 -31.44 -4.96 13.82
N ALA A 189 -30.97 -4.57 12.64
CA ALA A 189 -30.06 -3.44 12.46
C ALA A 189 -30.42 -2.63 11.22
N LEU A 190 -30.15 -1.32 11.26
CA LEU A 190 -30.17 -0.48 10.07
C LEU A 190 -28.79 -0.54 9.42
N ILE A 191 -28.74 -0.97 8.16
CA ILE A 191 -27.50 -1.12 7.40
C ILE A 191 -27.52 -0.11 6.25
N GLY A 192 -26.44 0.64 6.12
CA GLY A 192 -26.15 1.48 4.97
C GLY A 192 -25.00 0.88 4.19
N ILE A 193 -25.13 0.83 2.87
CA ILE A 193 -24.05 0.44 1.97
C ILE A 193 -23.75 1.54 0.98
N MET A 194 -22.48 1.62 0.57
CA MET A 194 -22.01 2.48 -0.50
C MET A 194 -20.98 1.72 -1.33
N ALA A 195 -21.31 1.41 -2.57
CA ALA A 195 -20.43 0.82 -3.56
C ALA A 195 -19.93 1.92 -4.51
N ILE A 196 -18.62 1.97 -4.72
CA ILE A 196 -17.98 2.90 -5.65
C ILE A 196 -17.18 2.06 -6.64
N GLN A 197 -17.32 2.35 -7.93
CA GLN A 197 -16.45 1.80 -8.97
C GLN A 197 -15.44 2.89 -9.37
N PRO A 198 -14.19 2.84 -8.89
CA PRO A 198 -13.26 3.95 -9.09
C PRO A 198 -12.94 4.21 -10.57
N THR A 199 -13.02 3.17 -11.42
CA THR A 199 -12.67 3.25 -12.84
C THR A 199 -13.71 4.05 -13.65
N THR A 200 -14.99 3.82 -13.39
CA THR A 200 -16.10 4.50 -14.09
C THR A 200 -16.58 5.74 -13.35
N GLY A 201 -16.28 5.84 -12.05
CA GLY A 201 -16.84 6.87 -11.17
C GLY A 201 -18.28 6.59 -10.74
N GLU A 202 -18.83 5.39 -11.02
CA GLU A 202 -20.18 5.01 -10.59
C GLU A 202 -20.25 4.90 -9.06
N VAL A 203 -21.33 5.43 -8.49
CA VAL A 203 -21.62 5.39 -7.04
C VAL A 203 -23.02 4.86 -6.81
N ILE A 204 -23.11 3.74 -6.11
CA ILE A 204 -24.36 3.09 -5.69
C ILE A 204 -24.44 3.18 -4.17
N PHE A 205 -25.54 3.68 -3.63
CA PHE A 205 -25.78 3.68 -2.19
C PHE A 205 -27.18 3.20 -1.87
N ASP A 206 -27.34 2.55 -0.72
CA ASP A 206 -28.64 2.06 -0.27
C ASP A 206 -28.66 1.98 1.27
N SER A 207 -29.83 2.13 1.87
CA SER A 207 -30.05 1.99 3.30
C SER A 207 -31.29 1.17 3.57
N PHE A 208 -31.15 0.11 4.35
CA PHE A 208 -32.23 -0.86 4.57
C PHE A 208 -32.15 -1.45 5.98
N TRP A 209 -33.31 -1.89 6.46
CA TRP A 209 -33.41 -2.66 7.68
C TRP A 209 -33.14 -4.12 7.39
N ASP A 210 -32.31 -4.74 8.21
CA ASP A 210 -32.03 -6.16 8.11
C ASP A 210 -32.22 -6.86 9.46
N SER A 211 -32.62 -8.12 9.38
CA SER A 211 -32.82 -8.98 10.54
C SER A 211 -31.53 -9.72 10.89
N ALA A 212 -31.55 -10.52 11.97
CA ALA A 212 -30.38 -11.27 12.42
C ALA A 212 -29.77 -12.23 11.36
N SER A 213 -30.52 -12.62 10.32
CA SER A 213 -30.02 -13.48 9.24
C SER A 213 -29.22 -12.73 8.17
N ARG A 214 -29.28 -11.40 8.13
CA ARG A 214 -28.56 -10.54 7.18
C ARG A 214 -28.77 -10.87 5.69
N LEU A 215 -29.93 -11.42 5.33
CA LEU A 215 -30.26 -11.84 3.95
C LEU A 215 -30.28 -10.68 2.96
N GLN A 216 -30.71 -9.50 3.42
CA GLN A 216 -30.79 -8.32 2.57
C GLN A 216 -29.40 -7.75 2.26
N LEU A 217 -28.48 -7.81 3.23
CA LEU A 217 -27.07 -7.49 3.01
C LEU A 217 -26.42 -8.50 2.08
N GLU A 218 -26.59 -9.80 2.34
CA GLU A 218 -26.04 -10.89 1.52
C GLU A 218 -26.45 -10.75 0.04
N SER A 219 -27.74 -10.54 -0.22
CA SER A 219 -28.26 -10.36 -1.58
C SER A 219 -27.61 -9.19 -2.32
N ARG A 220 -27.28 -8.10 -1.61
CA ARG A 220 -26.63 -6.92 -2.20
C ARG A 220 -25.15 -7.15 -2.46
N VAL A 221 -24.46 -7.84 -1.55
CA VAL A 221 -23.05 -8.21 -1.75
C VAL A 221 -22.91 -9.16 -2.93
N LEU A 222 -23.78 -10.18 -3.04
CA LEU A 222 -23.77 -11.13 -4.16
C LEU A 222 -24.12 -10.46 -5.51
N ARG A 223 -24.97 -9.44 -5.50
CA ARG A 223 -25.33 -8.67 -6.71
C ARG A 223 -24.21 -7.73 -7.15
N LEU A 224 -23.56 -7.05 -6.21
CA LEU A 224 -22.52 -6.06 -6.51
C LEU A 224 -21.14 -6.69 -6.74
N GLN A 225 -20.92 -7.93 -6.26
CA GLN A 225 -19.66 -8.67 -6.36
C GLN A 225 -18.41 -7.81 -6.09
N PRO A 226 -18.33 -7.11 -4.94
CA PRO A 226 -17.23 -6.19 -4.68
C PRO A 226 -15.90 -6.94 -4.55
N VAL A 227 -14.84 -6.34 -5.09
CA VAL A 227 -13.47 -6.88 -5.01
C VAL A 227 -12.76 -6.46 -3.72
N GLU A 228 -13.28 -5.44 -3.04
CA GLU A 228 -12.76 -4.90 -1.79
C GLU A 228 -13.91 -4.36 -0.94
N ILE A 229 -13.88 -4.67 0.37
CA ILE A 229 -14.93 -4.25 1.31
C ILE A 229 -14.29 -3.44 2.44
N LEU A 230 -14.76 -2.20 2.64
CA LEU A 230 -14.39 -1.34 3.74
C LEU A 230 -15.38 -1.53 4.89
N LEU A 231 -14.86 -1.99 6.03
CA LEU A 231 -15.63 -2.26 7.24
C LEU A 231 -15.23 -1.31 8.38
N PRO A 232 -16.17 -0.85 9.21
CA PRO A 232 -15.86 -0.14 10.44
C PRO A 232 -15.16 -1.05 11.46
N SER A 233 -14.49 -0.43 12.42
CA SER A 233 -13.75 -1.13 13.48
C SER A 233 -14.63 -2.00 14.37
N SER A 234 -15.91 -1.65 14.48
CA SER A 234 -16.92 -2.38 15.26
C SER A 234 -18.11 -2.69 14.35
N LEU A 235 -18.35 -3.99 14.15
CA LEU A 235 -19.50 -4.52 13.42
C LEU A 235 -20.21 -5.53 14.33
N SER A 236 -21.50 -5.76 14.11
CA SER A 236 -22.29 -6.75 14.82
C SER A 236 -21.79 -8.14 14.46
N ALA A 237 -21.82 -9.05 15.45
CA ALA A 237 -21.34 -10.42 15.26
C ALA A 237 -22.02 -11.15 14.10
N GLN A 238 -23.28 -10.80 13.80
CA GLN A 238 -24.03 -11.34 12.68
C GLN A 238 -23.46 -10.87 11.33
N SER A 239 -23.25 -9.56 11.18
CA SER A 239 -22.68 -8.98 9.96
C SER A 239 -21.24 -9.46 9.74
N GLU A 240 -20.43 -9.52 10.80
CA GLU A 240 -19.04 -9.99 10.71
C GLU A 240 -18.97 -11.47 10.29
N LYS A 241 -19.87 -12.31 10.83
CA LYS A 241 -19.97 -13.73 10.43
C LYS A 241 -20.36 -13.89 8.96
N LEU A 242 -21.32 -13.09 8.48
CA LEU A 242 -21.71 -13.11 7.06
C LEU A 242 -20.53 -12.72 6.17
N ILE A 243 -19.86 -11.61 6.47
CA ILE A 243 -18.76 -11.12 5.64
C ILE A 243 -17.60 -12.12 5.61
N LYS A 244 -17.23 -12.71 6.76
CA LYS A 244 -16.21 -13.78 6.81
C LYS A 244 -16.61 -15.01 5.99
N SER A 245 -17.90 -15.35 5.96
CA SER A 245 -18.40 -16.46 5.14
C SER A 245 -18.29 -16.17 3.64
N ILE A 246 -18.55 -14.92 3.23
CA ILE A 246 -18.46 -14.51 1.83
C ILE A 246 -17.00 -14.37 1.39
N THR A 247 -16.12 -13.82 2.23
CA THR A 247 -14.70 -13.61 1.88
C THR A 247 -13.84 -14.86 1.97
N SER A 248 -14.29 -15.89 2.69
CA SER A 248 -13.62 -17.20 2.77
C SER A 248 -14.01 -18.15 1.64
N MET A 249 -14.98 -17.78 0.80
CA MET A 249 -15.45 -18.57 -0.35
C MET A 249 -14.54 -18.35 -1.55
#